data_AF-A0A962A5Y8-F1
#
_entry.id   AF-A0A962A5Y8-F1
#
_cell.length_a   1.000
_cell.length_b   1.000
_cell.length_c   1.000
_cell.angle_alpha   90.00
_cell.angle_beta   90.00
_cell.angle_gamma   90.00
#
_symmetry.space_group_name_H-M   'P 1'
#
loop_
_entity.id
_entity.type
_entity.pdbx_description
1 polymer ?
#
loop_
_entity_poly.entity_id
_entity_poly.type
_entity_poly.pdbx_seq_one_letter_code
_entity_poly.pdbx_strand_id
1 'polypeptide(L)'
;MQKNLEAWDVSETDFPRTGTLADKLEFCLRYAVLAPSAYNSQPWYFTIDGDTLSLYADRRFALPVVDPDDRQLIMSCGAALYALRLAIRYFGYQEYTQLVPNPADENLIARVQMGDVASIPSEEEQALFYAITHRYMNRSAFKNMDVPKEILQTLEEAATKEGAWLHVCKDDERDVVAHFIAEGDQIQMASKNFRRELASWINERRYVSGDGYPDYARSFKEMMSSSKPRILRRFETQPGQVVKDDEIAAGCPVLAIIGSEKGGTADRIYAGQAFMRVLLQAQASGLAVSTLNQPCEVPDLRLRLHDEIDHSSARPHYILRIGYADPVINHTPRRPLESFIERSDMTAQYAAPANDQAKTGQKTSVWAKFQQLFLAK
;
A
#
# COMPACT_ATOMS: atom_id res chain seq x y z
N MET A 1 -24.44 -5.77 6.56
CA MET A 1 -23.08 -5.57 6.04
C MET A 1 -22.14 -5.38 7.20
N GLN A 2 -20.92 -5.91 7.12
CA GLN A 2 -19.92 -5.69 8.14
C GLN A 2 -19.30 -4.31 7.92
N LYS A 3 -19.35 -3.42 8.93
CA LYS A 3 -18.96 -2.00 8.79
C LYS A 3 -17.54 -1.77 8.24
N ASN A 4 -16.65 -2.73 8.47
CA ASN A 4 -15.26 -2.72 8.02
C ASN A 4 -15.08 -3.08 6.52
N LEU A 5 -16.15 -3.42 5.79
CA LEU A 5 -16.14 -3.69 4.36
C LEU A 5 -16.84 -2.60 3.52
N GLU A 6 -17.55 -1.66 4.17
CA GLU A 6 -18.35 -0.62 3.50
C GLU A 6 -17.54 0.26 2.54
N ALA A 7 -16.23 0.40 2.74
CA ALA A 7 -15.37 1.15 1.84
C ALA A 7 -15.36 0.57 0.40
N TRP A 8 -15.59 -0.73 0.25
CA TRP A 8 -15.61 -1.40 -1.05
C TRP A 8 -16.90 -1.15 -1.84
N ASP A 9 -17.97 -0.68 -1.19
CA ASP A 9 -19.27 -0.41 -1.82
C ASP A 9 -19.33 1.00 -2.47
N VAL A 10 -18.17 1.56 -2.83
CA VAL A 10 -18.09 2.84 -3.55
C VAL A 10 -18.60 2.70 -4.99
N SER A 11 -19.53 3.57 -5.38
CA SER A 11 -20.10 3.62 -6.72
C SER A 11 -19.74 4.91 -7.44
N GLU A 12 -19.31 4.83 -8.70
CA GLU A 12 -19.00 6.00 -9.53
C GLU A 12 -20.19 6.94 -9.77
N THR A 13 -21.41 6.41 -9.64
CA THR A 13 -22.66 7.18 -9.78
C THR A 13 -22.82 8.23 -8.68
N ASP A 14 -22.17 8.03 -7.54
CA ASP A 14 -22.26 8.90 -6.37
C ASP A 14 -21.32 10.11 -6.48
N PHE A 15 -20.55 10.23 -7.57
CA PHE A 15 -19.61 11.32 -7.77
C PHE A 15 -20.32 12.69 -7.71
N PRO A 16 -19.88 13.63 -6.86
CA PRO A 16 -20.57 14.91 -6.65
C PRO A 16 -20.29 15.88 -7.79
N ARG A 17 -20.93 15.66 -8.95
CA ARG A 17 -20.73 16.46 -10.19
C ARG A 17 -20.94 17.96 -9.96
N THR A 18 -21.93 18.32 -9.14
CA THR A 18 -22.29 19.70 -8.78
C THR A 18 -21.65 20.20 -7.50
N GLY A 19 -20.83 19.37 -6.82
CA GLY A 19 -20.13 19.73 -5.59
C GLY A 19 -18.89 20.59 -5.85
N THR A 20 -18.27 21.07 -4.76
CA THR A 20 -17.00 21.79 -4.81
C THR A 20 -15.85 20.86 -5.25
N LEU A 21 -14.70 21.42 -5.62
CA LEU A 21 -13.51 20.61 -5.92
C LEU A 21 -13.06 19.81 -4.69
N ALA A 22 -13.22 20.37 -3.48
CA ALA A 22 -12.97 19.65 -2.23
C ALA A 22 -13.87 18.41 -2.08
N ASP A 23 -15.17 18.53 -2.39
CA ASP A 23 -16.11 17.40 -2.34
C ASP A 23 -15.76 16.32 -3.37
N LYS A 24 -15.31 16.74 -4.56
CA LYS A 24 -14.85 15.82 -5.62
C LYS A 24 -13.56 15.10 -5.23
N LEU A 25 -12.59 15.81 -4.65
CA LEU A 25 -11.35 15.23 -4.14
C LEU A 25 -11.60 14.24 -3.01
N GLU A 26 -12.45 14.60 -2.05
CA GLU A 26 -12.85 13.68 -0.98
C GLU A 26 -13.53 12.43 -1.54
N PHE A 27 -14.38 12.60 -2.55
CA PHE A 27 -14.98 11.46 -3.22
C PHE A 27 -13.93 10.56 -3.88
N CYS A 28 -12.96 11.13 -4.60
CA CYS A 28 -11.85 10.37 -5.19
C CYS A 28 -11.03 9.60 -4.14
N LEU A 29 -10.91 10.12 -2.91
CA LEU A 29 -10.23 9.42 -1.82
C LEU A 29 -10.91 8.09 -1.44
N ARG A 30 -12.21 7.92 -1.68
CA ARG A 30 -12.90 6.64 -1.45
C ARG A 30 -12.30 5.50 -2.28
N TYR A 31 -11.70 5.81 -3.44
CA TYR A 31 -10.95 4.84 -4.25
C TYR A 31 -9.49 4.70 -3.80
N ALA A 32 -8.87 5.82 -3.37
CA ALA A 32 -7.50 5.83 -2.89
C ALA A 32 -7.29 4.92 -1.67
N VAL A 33 -8.23 4.92 -0.72
CA VAL A 33 -8.15 4.11 0.50
C VAL A 33 -8.30 2.60 0.25
N LEU A 34 -8.70 2.18 -0.96
CA LEU A 34 -8.76 0.77 -1.36
C LEU A 34 -7.39 0.20 -1.77
N ALA A 35 -6.38 1.07 -1.93
CA ALA A 35 -5.01 0.68 -2.24
C ALA A 35 -4.47 -0.42 -1.29
N PRO A 36 -3.57 -1.29 -1.77
CA PRO A 36 -2.88 -2.23 -0.91
C PRO A 36 -1.87 -1.51 -0.02
N SER A 37 -1.66 -2.04 1.18
CA SER A 37 -0.57 -1.61 2.07
C SER A 37 0.03 -2.81 2.80
N ALA A 38 1.27 -2.67 3.25
CA ALA A 38 1.93 -3.68 4.07
C ALA A 38 1.08 -4.01 5.30
N TYR A 39 0.79 -5.29 5.53
CA TYR A 39 -0.09 -5.76 6.61
C TYR A 39 -1.49 -5.12 6.64
N ASN A 40 -1.92 -4.49 5.53
CA ASN A 40 -3.13 -3.66 5.48
C ASN A 40 -3.14 -2.56 6.57
N SER A 41 -1.96 -2.00 6.85
CA SER A 41 -1.75 -0.93 7.85
C SER A 41 -2.38 0.40 7.47
N GLN A 42 -2.60 0.63 6.17
CA GLN A 42 -3.23 1.84 5.60
C GLN A 42 -2.58 3.14 6.12
N PRO A 43 -1.26 3.32 5.91
CA PRO A 43 -0.47 4.33 6.62
C PRO A 43 -0.49 5.69 5.91
N TRP A 44 -1.66 6.11 5.43
CA TRP A 44 -1.85 7.36 4.70
C TRP A 44 -2.77 8.29 5.48
N TYR A 45 -2.50 9.58 5.37
CA TYR A 45 -3.32 10.65 5.91
C TYR A 45 -3.43 11.77 4.86
N PHE A 46 -4.58 12.41 4.78
CA PHE A 46 -4.91 13.35 3.73
C PHE A 46 -5.44 14.65 4.33
N THR A 47 -4.99 15.78 3.79
CA THR A 47 -5.62 17.07 4.06
C THR A 47 -6.16 17.65 2.76
N ILE A 48 -7.36 18.20 2.78
CA ILE A 48 -7.95 18.89 1.62
C ILE A 48 -8.08 20.38 1.94
N ASP A 49 -7.54 21.20 1.03
CA ASP A 49 -7.63 22.66 1.03
C ASP A 49 -8.09 23.14 -0.36
N GLY A 50 -9.37 23.46 -0.50
CA GLY A 50 -9.96 23.88 -1.77
C GLY A 50 -9.83 22.83 -2.88
N ASP A 51 -8.98 23.09 -3.87
CA ASP A 51 -8.70 22.23 -5.01
C ASP A 51 -7.46 21.35 -4.83
N THR A 52 -6.84 21.41 -3.65
CA THR A 52 -5.53 20.82 -3.39
C THR A 52 -5.62 19.81 -2.26
N LEU A 53 -5.06 18.63 -2.50
CA LEU A 53 -4.97 17.54 -1.54
C LEU A 53 -3.50 17.28 -1.22
N SER A 54 -3.16 17.21 0.07
CA SER A 54 -1.83 16.80 0.53
C SER A 54 -1.90 15.39 1.14
N LEU A 55 -1.02 14.50 0.68
CA LEU A 55 -0.88 13.13 1.18
C LEU A 55 0.32 13.06 2.11
N TYR A 56 0.09 12.57 3.32
CA TYR A 56 1.09 12.35 4.36
C TYR A 56 1.25 10.86 4.68
N ALA A 57 2.48 10.47 5.01
CA ALA A 57 2.84 9.21 5.62
C ALA A 57 2.46 9.20 7.11
N ASP A 58 1.47 8.40 7.49
CA ASP A 58 1.04 8.27 8.89
C ASP A 58 1.87 7.21 9.63
N ARG A 59 2.98 7.66 10.22
CA ARG A 59 3.92 6.80 10.96
C ARG A 59 3.35 6.20 12.25
N ARG A 60 2.15 6.57 12.68
CA ARG A 60 1.44 5.84 13.75
C ARG A 60 1.08 4.41 13.33
N PHE A 61 1.04 4.16 12.03
CA PHE A 61 0.79 2.85 11.41
C PHE A 61 2.06 2.24 10.78
N ALA A 62 3.24 2.75 11.15
CA ALA A 62 4.51 2.17 10.72
C ALA A 62 4.73 0.76 11.28
N LEU A 63 5.65 0.04 10.63
CA LEU A 63 5.98 -1.35 10.94
C LEU A 63 7.47 -1.44 11.29
N PRO A 64 7.90 -0.95 12.46
CA PRO A 64 9.31 -0.74 12.79
C PRO A 64 10.18 -1.99 12.76
N VAL A 65 9.60 -3.20 12.82
CA VAL A 65 10.40 -4.45 12.74
C VAL A 65 10.51 -4.97 11.31
N VAL A 66 9.40 -5.06 10.57
CA VAL A 66 9.40 -5.56 9.18
C VAL A 66 9.85 -4.51 8.15
N ASP A 67 9.67 -3.23 8.45
CA ASP A 67 9.97 -2.09 7.59
C ASP A 67 10.72 -0.99 8.37
N PRO A 68 11.93 -1.27 8.87
CA PRO A 68 12.67 -0.34 9.74
C PRO A 68 13.04 1.00 9.08
N ASP A 69 13.04 1.04 7.75
CA ASP A 69 13.40 2.22 6.95
C ASP A 69 12.17 2.97 6.38
N ASP A 70 10.96 2.63 6.84
CA ASP A 70 9.66 3.09 6.31
C ASP A 70 9.54 2.96 4.78
N ARG A 71 10.22 1.98 4.16
CA ARG A 71 10.20 1.80 2.70
C ARG A 71 8.81 1.40 2.23
N GLN A 72 8.24 0.35 2.82
CA GLN A 72 6.92 -0.14 2.46
C GLN A 72 5.81 0.83 2.86
N LEU A 73 6.00 1.59 3.94
CA LEU A 73 5.09 2.68 4.31
C LEU A 73 4.97 3.69 3.17
N ILE A 74 6.10 4.18 2.66
CA ILE A 74 6.13 5.17 1.56
C ILE A 74 5.60 4.55 0.26
N MET A 75 5.95 3.31 -0.07
CA MET A 75 5.40 2.62 -1.24
C MET A 75 3.88 2.41 -1.12
N SER A 76 3.36 2.15 0.08
CA SER A 76 1.91 2.05 0.33
C SER A 76 1.21 3.39 0.08
N CYS A 77 1.83 4.51 0.49
CA CYS A 77 1.34 5.85 0.14
C CYS A 77 1.38 6.09 -1.38
N GLY A 78 2.44 5.64 -2.06
CA GLY A 78 2.53 5.69 -3.53
C GLY A 78 1.39 4.91 -4.21
N ALA A 79 1.02 3.74 -3.70
CA ALA A 79 -0.10 2.98 -4.22
C ALA A 79 -1.44 3.73 -4.06
N ALA A 80 -1.69 4.36 -2.91
CA ALA A 80 -2.86 5.20 -2.68
C ALA A 80 -2.86 6.45 -3.58
N LEU A 81 -1.69 7.06 -3.79
CA LEU A 81 -1.53 8.20 -4.69
C LEU A 81 -1.90 7.84 -6.13
N TYR A 82 -1.47 6.69 -6.64
CA TYR A 82 -1.85 6.25 -7.99
C TYR A 82 -3.36 6.10 -8.12
N ALA A 83 -4.00 5.43 -7.16
CA ALA A 83 -5.46 5.24 -7.15
C ALA A 83 -6.22 6.58 -7.11
N LEU A 84 -5.73 7.55 -6.32
CA LEU A 84 -6.27 8.91 -6.30
C LEU A 84 -6.15 9.60 -7.68
N ARG A 85 -4.94 9.61 -8.26
CA ARG A 85 -4.68 10.22 -9.57
C ARG A 85 -5.52 9.60 -10.68
N LEU A 86 -5.68 8.27 -10.65
CA LEU A 86 -6.54 7.54 -11.59
C LEU A 86 -8.02 7.92 -11.41
N ALA A 87 -8.51 8.01 -10.17
CA ALA A 87 -9.89 8.42 -9.91
C ALA A 87 -10.17 9.85 -10.40
N ILE A 88 -9.26 10.80 -10.16
CA ILE A 88 -9.40 12.20 -10.65
C ILE A 88 -9.53 12.22 -12.18
N ARG A 89 -8.66 11.51 -12.89
CA ARG A 89 -8.68 11.43 -14.36
C ARG A 89 -9.92 10.71 -14.88
N TYR A 90 -10.33 9.62 -14.23
CA TYR A 90 -11.55 8.88 -14.58
C TYR A 90 -12.80 9.78 -14.54
N PHE A 91 -12.91 10.65 -13.52
CA PHE A 91 -14.03 11.59 -13.42
C PHE A 91 -13.89 12.82 -14.34
N GLY A 92 -12.89 12.84 -15.22
CA GLY A 92 -12.73 13.86 -16.26
C GLY A 92 -12.08 15.14 -15.78
N TYR A 93 -11.15 15.07 -14.82
CA TYR A 93 -10.37 16.22 -14.35
C TYR A 93 -8.88 15.99 -14.58
N GLN A 94 -8.14 17.08 -14.79
CA GLN A 94 -6.67 17.04 -14.79
C GLN A 94 -6.15 16.85 -13.36
N GLU A 95 -5.01 16.18 -13.20
CA GLU A 95 -4.26 16.18 -11.94
C GLU A 95 -2.90 16.87 -12.11
N TYR A 96 -2.51 17.65 -11.12
CA TYR A 96 -1.14 18.16 -11.04
C TYR A 96 -0.53 17.63 -9.75
N THR A 97 0.39 16.69 -9.90
CA THR A 97 1.02 16.01 -8.75
C THR A 97 2.45 16.49 -8.56
N GLN A 98 2.75 17.00 -7.38
CA GLN A 98 4.10 17.29 -6.92
C GLN A 98 4.50 16.26 -5.85
N LEU A 99 5.56 15.48 -6.11
CA LEU A 99 6.12 14.53 -5.15
C LEU A 99 7.13 15.22 -4.25
N VAL A 100 7.15 14.84 -2.96
CA VAL A 100 8.06 15.37 -1.93
C VAL A 100 8.14 16.91 -2.00
N PRO A 101 6.99 17.62 -1.91
CA PRO A 101 6.93 19.06 -2.17
C PRO A 101 7.70 19.90 -1.13
N ASN A 102 7.95 19.34 0.06
CA ASN A 102 8.74 19.96 1.10
C ASN A 102 9.76 18.97 1.67
N PRO A 103 11.04 19.05 1.29
CA PRO A 103 12.08 18.16 1.83
C PRO A 103 12.30 18.25 3.34
N ALA A 104 11.84 19.33 4.00
CA ALA A 104 11.93 19.49 5.45
C ALA A 104 10.81 18.77 6.22
N ASP A 105 9.74 18.34 5.53
CA ASP A 105 8.67 17.53 6.10
C ASP A 105 8.65 16.15 5.45
N GLU A 106 9.33 15.20 6.08
CA GLU A 106 9.44 13.81 5.61
C GLU A 106 8.12 13.03 5.67
N ASN A 107 7.06 13.58 6.29
CA ASN A 107 5.74 12.98 6.24
C ASN A 107 5.00 13.41 4.98
N LEU A 108 5.24 14.60 4.42
CA LEU A 108 4.53 15.10 3.26
C LEU A 108 5.02 14.43 1.97
N ILE A 109 4.25 13.43 1.50
CA ILE A 109 4.61 12.56 0.38
C ILE A 109 4.32 13.20 -0.96
N ALA A 110 3.13 13.81 -1.09
CA ALA A 110 2.71 14.41 -2.34
C ALA A 110 1.67 15.51 -2.10
N ARG A 111 1.59 16.43 -3.06
CA ARG A 111 0.47 17.37 -3.22
C ARG A 111 -0.16 17.14 -4.59
N VAL A 112 -1.47 16.99 -4.61
CA VAL A 112 -2.27 16.76 -5.83
C VAL A 112 -3.28 17.88 -5.95
N GLN A 113 -3.19 18.67 -7.00
CA GLN A 113 -4.18 19.68 -7.33
C GLN A 113 -5.12 19.12 -8.40
N MET A 114 -6.44 19.23 -8.18
CA MET A 114 -7.46 18.93 -9.18
C MET A 114 -7.61 20.15 -10.10
N GLY A 115 -7.26 19.98 -11.36
CA GLY A 115 -7.31 21.03 -12.37
C GLY A 115 -8.68 21.16 -13.04
N ASP A 116 -8.67 21.77 -14.22
CA ASP A 116 -9.85 21.94 -15.05
C ASP A 116 -10.40 20.60 -15.57
N VAL A 117 -11.62 20.67 -16.12
CA VAL A 117 -12.24 19.53 -16.81
C VAL A 117 -11.38 19.12 -17.99
N ALA A 118 -11.02 17.84 -18.02
CA ALA A 118 -10.20 17.19 -19.03
C ALA A 118 -11.05 16.45 -20.07
N SER A 119 -10.36 15.78 -20.99
CA SER A 119 -10.95 14.83 -21.94
C SER A 119 -11.58 13.63 -21.23
N ILE A 120 -12.47 12.92 -21.95
CA ILE A 120 -13.03 11.64 -21.50
C ILE A 120 -11.88 10.66 -21.21
N PRO A 121 -11.92 9.89 -20.09
CA PRO A 121 -10.88 8.91 -19.79
C PRO A 121 -10.75 7.88 -20.91
N SER A 122 -9.52 7.51 -21.22
CA SER A 122 -9.19 6.44 -22.17
C SER A 122 -9.78 5.09 -21.76
N GLU A 123 -9.89 4.15 -22.70
CA GLU A 123 -10.33 2.77 -22.41
C GLU A 123 -9.44 2.08 -21.37
N GLU A 124 -8.12 2.31 -21.44
CA GLU A 124 -7.16 1.81 -20.45
C GLU A 124 -7.49 2.35 -19.04
N GLU A 125 -7.70 3.67 -18.90
CA GLU A 125 -8.02 4.26 -17.60
C GLU A 125 -9.37 3.79 -17.05
N GLN A 126 -10.38 3.62 -17.91
CA GLN A 126 -11.67 3.06 -17.49
C GLN A 126 -11.49 1.63 -16.96
N ALA A 127 -10.78 0.77 -17.70
CA ALA A 127 -10.51 -0.61 -17.26
C ALA A 127 -9.74 -0.66 -15.94
N LEU A 128 -8.69 0.16 -15.77
CA LEU A 128 -7.92 0.23 -14.54
C LEU A 128 -8.75 0.79 -13.37
N PHE A 129 -9.62 1.77 -13.61
CA PHE A 129 -10.47 2.33 -12.57
C PHE A 129 -11.47 1.29 -12.04
N TYR A 130 -12.15 0.56 -12.94
CA TYR A 130 -13.03 -0.54 -12.55
C TYR A 130 -12.29 -1.66 -11.80
N ALA A 131 -11.01 -1.88 -12.12
CA ALA A 131 -10.19 -2.85 -11.40
C ALA A 131 -9.91 -2.46 -9.92
N ILE A 132 -10.03 -1.18 -9.53
CA ILE A 132 -9.75 -0.74 -8.13
C ILE A 132 -10.62 -1.49 -7.14
N THR A 133 -11.93 -1.58 -7.40
CA THR A 133 -12.91 -2.20 -6.49
C THR A 133 -12.94 -3.72 -6.60
N HIS A 134 -12.36 -4.29 -7.65
CA HIS A 134 -12.35 -5.75 -7.89
C HIS A 134 -11.02 -6.42 -7.55
N ARG A 135 -9.94 -5.65 -7.39
CA ARG A 135 -8.60 -6.18 -7.11
C ARG A 135 -8.51 -6.74 -5.68
N TYR A 136 -7.90 -7.90 -5.55
CA TYR A 136 -7.55 -8.52 -4.28
C TYR A 136 -6.13 -9.13 -4.34
N MET A 137 -5.55 -9.37 -3.16
CA MET A 137 -4.31 -10.14 -3.07
C MET A 137 -4.66 -11.62 -2.97
N ASN A 138 -4.47 -12.37 -4.04
CA ASN A 138 -4.82 -13.79 -4.10
C ASN A 138 -3.65 -14.67 -3.70
N ARG A 139 -3.82 -15.29 -2.54
CA ARG A 139 -2.82 -16.19 -1.96
C ARG A 139 -3.15 -17.67 -2.21
N SER A 140 -4.28 -18.01 -2.83
CA SER A 140 -4.62 -19.39 -3.17
C SER A 140 -3.58 -20.02 -4.11
N ALA A 141 -3.66 -21.34 -4.30
CA ALA A 141 -2.91 -21.99 -5.36
C ALA A 141 -3.29 -21.43 -6.73
N PHE A 142 -2.28 -21.27 -7.58
CA PHE A 142 -2.45 -20.83 -8.95
C PHE A 142 -2.73 -22.04 -9.83
N LYS A 143 -3.54 -21.83 -10.87
CA LYS A 143 -3.81 -22.82 -11.90
C LYS A 143 -2.54 -23.01 -12.73
N ASN A 144 -2.31 -24.24 -13.17
CA ASN A 144 -1.23 -24.56 -14.10
C ASN A 144 -1.62 -24.10 -15.52
N MET A 145 -1.59 -22.79 -15.72
CA MET A 145 -1.96 -22.10 -16.95
C MET A 145 -0.95 -20.99 -17.20
N ASP A 146 -0.35 -21.00 -18.39
CA ASP A 146 0.61 -19.97 -18.80
C ASP A 146 -0.07 -18.61 -18.95
N VAL A 147 0.66 -17.56 -18.59
CA VAL A 147 0.25 -16.18 -18.84
C VAL A 147 0.75 -15.78 -20.23
N PRO A 148 -0.13 -15.32 -21.15
CA PRO A 148 0.28 -14.84 -22.46
C PRO A 148 1.36 -13.75 -22.38
N LYS A 149 2.34 -13.81 -23.28
CA LYS A 149 3.49 -12.88 -23.30
C LYS A 149 3.05 -11.43 -23.50
N GLU A 150 1.99 -11.22 -24.25
CA GLU A 150 1.42 -9.90 -24.53
C GLU A 150 0.87 -9.26 -23.24
N ILE A 151 0.30 -10.07 -22.34
CA ILE A 151 -0.16 -9.59 -21.03
C ILE A 151 1.04 -9.25 -20.16
N LEU A 152 2.09 -10.08 -20.14
CA LEU A 152 3.31 -9.79 -19.39
C LEU A 152 3.98 -8.49 -19.84
N GLN A 153 4.10 -8.28 -21.15
CA GLN A 153 4.60 -7.02 -21.71
C GLN A 153 3.74 -5.83 -21.26
N THR A 154 2.42 -5.98 -21.23
CA THR A 154 1.52 -4.92 -20.74
C THR A 154 1.77 -4.60 -19.25
N LEU A 155 2.11 -5.60 -18.43
CA LEU A 155 2.48 -5.39 -17.02
C LEU A 155 3.84 -4.68 -16.88
N GLU A 156 4.80 -5.00 -17.73
CA GLU A 156 6.11 -4.32 -17.77
C GLU A 156 5.98 -2.85 -18.18
N GLU A 157 5.18 -2.58 -19.22
CA GLU A 157 4.84 -1.22 -19.65
C GLU A 157 4.09 -0.45 -18.55
N ALA A 158 3.19 -1.11 -17.82
CA ALA A 158 2.50 -0.51 -16.68
C ALA A 158 3.46 -0.04 -15.59
N ALA A 159 4.48 -0.83 -15.23
CA ALA A 159 5.51 -0.40 -14.28
C ALA A 159 6.33 0.77 -14.84
N THR A 160 6.75 0.67 -16.10
CA THR A 160 7.59 1.67 -16.78
C THR A 160 6.91 3.03 -16.85
N LYS A 161 5.61 3.07 -17.16
CA LYS A 161 4.82 4.31 -17.21
C LYS A 161 4.79 5.06 -15.87
N GLU A 162 5.04 4.38 -14.74
CA GLU A 162 5.10 4.99 -13.41
C GLU A 162 6.54 5.17 -12.88
N GLY A 163 7.55 5.01 -13.73
CA GLY A 163 8.96 5.26 -13.36
C GLY A 163 9.63 4.13 -12.56
N ALA A 164 9.06 2.92 -12.60
CA ALA A 164 9.65 1.72 -12.05
C ALA A 164 9.84 0.67 -13.15
N TRP A 165 10.48 -0.45 -12.84
CA TRP A 165 10.56 -1.60 -13.75
C TRP A 165 9.86 -2.81 -13.15
N LEU A 166 9.42 -3.71 -14.01
CA LEU A 166 8.95 -5.06 -13.67
C LEU A 166 9.85 -6.05 -14.41
N HIS A 167 10.49 -6.96 -13.69
CA HIS A 167 11.32 -8.02 -14.24
C HIS A 167 10.61 -9.36 -14.06
N VAL A 168 10.28 -10.04 -15.16
CA VAL A 168 9.74 -11.41 -15.12
C VAL A 168 10.92 -12.38 -14.98
N CYS A 169 10.96 -13.13 -13.89
CA CYS A 169 12.05 -14.04 -13.59
C CYS A 169 12.11 -15.20 -14.59
N LYS A 170 13.30 -15.46 -15.12
CA LYS A 170 13.61 -16.64 -15.93
C LYS A 170 13.66 -17.90 -15.06
N ASP A 171 13.61 -19.07 -15.70
CA ASP A 171 13.58 -20.35 -14.97
C ASP A 171 14.77 -20.55 -14.02
N ASP A 172 15.98 -20.12 -14.41
CA ASP A 172 17.18 -20.15 -13.57
C ASP A 172 17.14 -19.15 -12.40
N GLU A 173 16.53 -17.99 -12.61
CA GLU A 173 16.35 -16.97 -11.56
C GLU A 173 15.27 -17.38 -10.54
N ARG A 174 14.27 -18.16 -10.95
CA ARG A 174 13.17 -18.58 -10.08
C ARG A 174 13.65 -19.36 -8.85
N ASP A 175 14.58 -20.28 -9.04
CA ASP A 175 15.15 -21.08 -7.94
C ASP A 175 15.96 -20.21 -6.97
N VAL A 176 16.69 -19.22 -7.51
CA VAL A 176 17.44 -18.25 -6.70
C VAL A 176 16.49 -17.41 -5.86
N VAL A 177 15.44 -16.85 -6.46
CA VAL A 177 14.45 -16.04 -5.74
C VAL A 177 13.70 -16.89 -4.71
N ALA A 178 13.34 -18.13 -5.03
CA ALA A 178 12.73 -19.07 -4.08
C ALA A 178 13.64 -19.34 -2.87
N HIS A 179 14.95 -19.50 -3.09
CA HIS A 179 15.92 -19.66 -2.01
C HIS A 179 15.95 -18.43 -1.09
N PHE A 180 15.99 -17.21 -1.65
CA PHE A 180 15.92 -15.98 -0.86
C PHE A 180 14.62 -15.86 -0.07
N ILE A 181 13.48 -16.25 -0.66
CA ILE A 181 12.19 -16.25 0.03
C ILE A 181 12.27 -17.15 1.27
N ALA A 182 12.73 -18.39 1.10
CA ALA A 182 12.87 -19.35 2.20
C ALA A 182 13.85 -18.87 3.28
N GLU A 183 14.97 -18.24 2.89
CA GLU A 183 15.94 -17.66 3.84
C GLU A 183 15.33 -16.48 4.61
N GLY A 184 14.62 -15.57 3.93
CA GLY A 184 13.95 -14.43 4.55
C GLY A 184 12.91 -14.88 5.57
N ASP A 185 12.13 -15.89 5.22
CA ASP A 185 11.16 -16.52 6.11
C ASP A 185 11.80 -17.07 7.39
N GLN A 186 12.94 -17.75 7.26
CA GLN A 186 13.69 -18.28 8.41
C GLN A 186 14.23 -17.17 9.31
N ILE A 187 14.85 -16.13 8.73
CA ILE A 187 15.38 -14.98 9.47
C ILE A 187 14.27 -14.26 10.24
N GLN A 188 13.17 -13.94 9.56
CA GLN A 188 12.02 -13.27 10.16
C GLN A 188 11.40 -14.13 11.27
N MET A 189 11.19 -15.42 11.02
CA MET A 189 10.62 -16.33 12.02
C MET A 189 11.53 -16.62 13.19
N ALA A 190 12.85 -16.51 13.06
CA ALA A 190 13.78 -16.59 14.19
C ALA A 190 13.67 -15.36 15.11
N SER A 191 13.33 -14.18 14.57
CA SER A 191 13.20 -12.93 15.33
C SER A 191 11.97 -12.89 16.24
N LYS A 192 12.19 -12.78 17.56
CA LYS A 192 11.11 -12.60 18.55
C LYS A 192 10.36 -11.28 18.34
N ASN A 193 11.05 -10.24 17.89
CA ASN A 193 10.44 -8.93 17.63
C ASN A 193 9.52 -9.01 16.41
N PHE A 194 9.95 -9.69 15.35
CA PHE A 194 9.12 -9.88 14.15
C PHE A 194 7.84 -10.65 14.48
N ARG A 195 7.97 -11.79 15.20
CA ARG A 195 6.80 -12.59 15.60
C ARG A 195 5.80 -11.80 16.44
N ARG A 196 6.28 -10.89 17.30
CA ARG A 196 5.43 -10.01 18.12
C ARG A 196 4.71 -8.96 17.28
N GLU A 197 5.42 -8.30 16.36
CA GLU A 197 4.83 -7.32 15.45
C GLU A 197 3.78 -8.00 14.55
N LEU A 198 4.13 -9.10 13.89
CA LEU A 198 3.21 -9.91 13.08
C LEU A 198 1.95 -10.30 13.87
N ALA A 199 2.10 -10.81 15.09
CA ALA A 199 0.98 -11.19 15.96
C ALA A 199 0.05 -10.01 16.28
N SER A 200 0.57 -8.78 16.35
CA SER A 200 -0.23 -7.58 16.60
C SER A 200 -1.07 -7.13 15.40
N TRP A 201 -0.64 -7.47 14.18
CA TRP A 201 -1.29 -7.08 12.92
C TRP A 201 -2.26 -8.12 12.36
N ILE A 202 -2.14 -9.38 12.77
CA ILE A 202 -3.08 -10.46 12.40
C ILE A 202 -4.15 -10.69 13.49
N ASN A 203 -4.22 -9.81 14.49
CA ASN A 203 -5.17 -9.93 15.59
C ASN A 203 -6.61 -9.71 15.09
N GLU A 204 -7.56 -10.53 15.52
CA GLU A 204 -8.99 -10.41 15.17
C GLU A 204 -9.57 -9.03 15.52
N ARG A 205 -9.04 -8.35 16.56
CA ARG A 205 -9.46 -6.97 16.89
C ARG A 205 -9.16 -5.96 15.80
N ARG A 206 -8.06 -6.15 15.05
CA ARG A 206 -7.69 -5.31 13.91
C ARG A 206 -8.71 -5.43 12.77
N TYR A 207 -9.19 -6.66 12.52
CA TYR A 207 -10.25 -6.90 11.54
C TYR A 207 -11.47 -6.02 11.80
N VAL A 208 -11.90 -5.94 13.06
CA VAL A 208 -13.06 -5.14 13.46
C VAL A 208 -12.78 -3.64 13.30
N SER A 209 -11.56 -3.17 13.61
CA SER A 209 -11.18 -1.75 13.43
C SER A 209 -10.95 -1.33 11.97
N GLY A 210 -10.98 -2.26 11.01
CA GLY A 210 -10.83 -1.94 9.60
C GLY A 210 -9.41 -2.12 9.06
N ASP A 211 -8.46 -2.59 9.87
CA ASP A 211 -7.05 -2.74 9.52
C ASP A 211 -6.52 -4.15 9.78
N GLY A 212 -5.22 -4.34 9.51
CA GLY A 212 -4.57 -5.61 9.74
C GLY A 212 -4.98 -6.69 8.74
N TYR A 213 -4.41 -7.87 8.96
CA TYR A 213 -4.41 -8.96 7.98
C TYR A 213 -4.86 -10.29 8.63
N PRO A 214 -6.15 -10.42 8.98
CA PRO A 214 -6.65 -11.53 9.82
C PRO A 214 -6.68 -12.88 9.10
N ASP A 215 -6.64 -12.91 7.76
CA ASP A 215 -6.53 -14.16 6.99
C ASP A 215 -5.26 -14.96 7.39
N TYR A 216 -4.24 -14.29 7.95
CA TYR A 216 -3.05 -14.95 8.50
C TYR A 216 -3.21 -15.50 9.92
N ALA A 217 -4.24 -15.09 10.65
CA ALA A 217 -4.40 -15.44 12.06
C ALA A 217 -4.45 -16.96 12.24
N ARG A 218 -5.13 -17.67 11.33
CA ARG A 218 -5.26 -19.14 11.36
C ARG A 218 -3.91 -19.81 11.09
N SER A 219 -3.29 -19.52 9.95
CA SER A 219 -1.98 -20.09 9.56
C SER A 219 -0.88 -19.79 10.59
N PHE A 220 -0.90 -18.61 11.22
CA PHE A 220 0.04 -18.24 12.27
C PHE A 220 -0.21 -18.97 13.60
N LYS A 221 -1.48 -19.12 14.04
CA LYS A 221 -1.84 -19.86 15.26
C LYS A 221 -1.41 -21.32 15.17
N GLU A 222 -1.68 -21.98 14.04
CA GLU A 222 -1.29 -23.37 13.80
C GLU A 222 0.24 -23.55 13.84
N MET A 223 1.00 -22.60 13.26
CA MET A 223 2.46 -22.61 13.29
C MET A 223 3.02 -22.48 14.71
N MET A 224 2.52 -21.53 15.51
CA MET A 224 2.99 -21.32 16.88
C MET A 224 2.71 -22.54 17.80
N SER A 225 1.75 -23.39 17.43
CA SER A 225 1.46 -24.65 18.12
C SER A 225 2.32 -25.84 17.66
N SER A 226 3.14 -25.69 16.61
CA SER A 226 4.03 -26.74 16.10
C SER A 226 5.36 -26.77 16.86
N SER A 227 5.84 -27.97 17.21
CA SER A 227 7.15 -28.19 17.85
C SER A 227 8.34 -27.92 16.91
N LYS A 228 8.09 -27.72 15.62
CA LYS A 228 9.06 -27.25 14.63
C LYS A 228 8.40 -26.08 13.87
N PRO A 229 8.60 -24.82 14.29
CA PRO A 229 8.05 -23.67 13.58
C PRO A 229 8.73 -23.60 12.22
N ARG A 230 8.07 -24.13 11.19
CA ARG A 230 8.52 -24.06 9.80
C ARG A 230 7.47 -23.33 8.99
N ILE A 231 7.98 -22.30 8.32
CA ILE A 231 7.49 -21.58 7.15
C ILE A 231 6.15 -20.86 7.34
N LEU A 232 6.24 -19.53 7.24
CA LEU A 232 5.16 -18.59 7.30
C LEU A 232 4.36 -18.73 6.01
N ARG A 233 3.04 -18.49 6.05
CA ARG A 233 2.19 -18.42 4.84
C ARG A 233 1.80 -19.80 4.26
N ARG A 234 1.23 -20.68 5.10
CA ARG A 234 0.40 -21.81 4.62
C ARG A 234 -0.68 -21.29 3.67
N PHE A 235 -0.64 -21.68 2.40
CA PHE A 235 -1.69 -21.40 1.43
C PHE A 235 -2.68 -22.56 1.44
N GLU A 236 -3.95 -22.28 1.77
CA GLU A 236 -5.01 -23.29 1.76
C GLU A 236 -5.30 -23.67 0.29
N THR A 237 -4.88 -24.87 -0.11
CA THR A 237 -5.41 -25.54 -1.30
C THR A 237 -6.74 -26.23 -0.99
N GLN A 238 -6.89 -26.74 0.24
CA GLN A 238 -8.07 -27.36 0.86
C GLN A 238 -7.96 -27.29 2.40
N PRO A 239 -9.04 -27.51 3.18
CA PRO A 239 -8.94 -27.62 4.64
C PRO A 239 -7.93 -28.71 5.04
N GLY A 240 -6.84 -28.33 5.71
CA GLY A 240 -5.87 -29.25 6.30
C GLY A 240 -4.67 -29.68 5.43
N GLN A 241 -4.55 -29.21 4.18
CA GLN A 241 -3.34 -29.40 3.37
C GLN A 241 -2.45 -28.15 3.35
N VAL A 242 -1.14 -28.38 3.45
CA VAL A 242 -0.13 -27.34 3.59
C VAL A 242 0.89 -27.52 2.48
N VAL A 243 0.98 -26.52 1.61
CA VAL A 243 2.01 -26.44 0.57
C VAL A 243 3.23 -25.71 1.15
N LYS A 244 4.44 -26.19 0.84
CA LYS A 244 5.72 -25.58 1.29
C LYS A 244 6.12 -24.41 0.38
N ASP A 245 6.85 -23.41 0.89
CA ASP A 245 7.25 -22.22 0.09
C ASP A 245 7.92 -22.57 -1.25
N ASP A 246 8.75 -23.61 -1.26
CA ASP A 246 9.39 -24.13 -2.47
C ASP A 246 8.35 -24.62 -3.50
N GLU A 247 7.27 -25.27 -3.04
CA GLU A 247 6.16 -25.75 -3.87
C GLU A 247 5.23 -24.58 -4.32
N ILE A 248 5.25 -23.45 -3.63
CA ILE A 248 4.43 -22.24 -3.94
C ILE A 248 5.09 -21.36 -5.00
N ALA A 249 6.42 -21.20 -4.92
CA ALA A 249 7.21 -20.57 -5.97
C ALA A 249 7.27 -21.45 -7.23
N ALA A 250 7.37 -22.77 -7.07
CA ALA A 250 7.33 -23.73 -8.18
C ALA A 250 5.94 -23.86 -8.82
N GLY A 251 4.85 -23.74 -8.04
CA GLY A 251 3.48 -23.88 -8.53
C GLY A 251 2.85 -22.60 -9.12
N CYS A 252 3.58 -21.48 -9.17
CA CYS A 252 3.10 -20.25 -9.79
C CYS A 252 3.61 -20.16 -11.23
N PRO A 253 2.77 -19.76 -12.21
CA PRO A 253 3.24 -19.67 -13.60
C PRO A 253 4.22 -18.52 -13.81
N VAL A 254 4.11 -17.42 -13.05
CA VAL A 254 4.97 -16.24 -13.22
C VAL A 254 5.45 -15.70 -11.88
N LEU A 255 6.77 -15.62 -11.72
CA LEU A 255 7.43 -14.88 -10.66
C LEU A 255 8.00 -13.59 -11.24
N ALA A 256 7.72 -12.45 -10.64
CA ALA A 256 8.17 -11.16 -11.14
C ALA A 256 8.60 -10.23 -10.00
N ILE A 257 9.45 -9.25 -10.32
CA ILE A 257 10.05 -8.34 -9.34
C ILE A 257 9.80 -6.91 -9.80
N ILE A 258 9.25 -6.08 -8.91
CA ILE A 258 9.20 -4.63 -9.13
C ILE A 258 10.38 -3.99 -8.41
N GLY A 259 11.04 -3.04 -9.06
CA GLY A 259 12.04 -2.20 -8.41
C GLY A 259 12.25 -0.84 -9.05
N SER A 260 13.26 -0.11 -8.57
CA SER A 260 13.63 1.24 -9.04
C SER A 260 15.15 1.42 -9.12
N GLU A 261 15.64 2.46 -9.80
CA GLU A 261 17.08 2.64 -10.07
C GLU A 261 17.83 3.51 -9.05
N LYS A 262 17.33 4.71 -8.72
CA LYS A 262 18.10 5.75 -8.02
C LYS A 262 17.93 5.66 -6.50
N GLY A 263 16.83 5.07 -6.04
CA GLY A 263 16.42 4.99 -4.66
C GLY A 263 16.02 6.34 -4.05
N GLY A 264 15.81 6.35 -2.73
CA GLY A 264 15.27 7.51 -2.01
C GLY A 264 13.75 7.53 -1.95
N THR A 265 13.17 8.61 -1.43
CA THR A 265 11.73 8.72 -1.18
C THR A 265 10.91 8.75 -2.47
N ALA A 266 11.32 9.55 -3.46
CA ALA A 266 10.61 9.65 -4.73
C ALA A 266 10.51 8.31 -5.45
N ASP A 267 11.61 7.56 -5.55
CA ASP A 267 11.64 6.23 -6.16
C ASP A 267 10.77 5.20 -5.42
N ARG A 268 10.67 5.28 -4.09
CA ARG A 268 9.71 4.47 -3.33
C ARG A 268 8.27 4.85 -3.66
N ILE A 269 7.98 6.14 -3.86
CA ILE A 269 6.65 6.58 -4.29
C ILE A 269 6.35 6.03 -5.70
N TYR A 270 7.28 6.15 -6.65
CA TYR A 270 7.15 5.58 -8.00
C TYR A 270 6.95 4.07 -7.96
N ALA A 271 7.72 3.33 -7.16
CA ALA A 271 7.55 1.89 -6.98
C ALA A 271 6.17 1.53 -6.42
N GLY A 272 5.63 2.33 -5.50
CA GLY A 272 4.26 2.19 -5.00
C GLY A 272 3.18 2.43 -6.07
N GLN A 273 3.36 3.46 -6.89
CA GLN A 273 2.45 3.76 -8.00
C GLN A 273 2.47 2.66 -9.06
N ALA A 274 3.67 2.23 -9.47
CA ALA A 274 3.88 1.12 -10.38
C ALA A 274 3.25 -0.17 -9.84
N PHE A 275 3.46 -0.49 -8.56
CA PHE A 275 2.85 -1.65 -7.93
C PHE A 275 1.33 -1.60 -8.02
N MET A 276 0.69 -0.47 -7.68
CA MET A 276 -0.76 -0.34 -7.83
C MET A 276 -1.19 -0.53 -9.28
N ARG A 277 -0.54 0.14 -10.24
CA ARG A 277 -0.89 0.03 -11.66
C ARG A 277 -0.75 -1.39 -12.21
N VAL A 278 0.34 -2.08 -11.88
CA VAL A 278 0.56 -3.50 -12.25
C VAL A 278 -0.55 -4.38 -11.71
N LEU A 279 -0.97 -4.18 -10.46
CA LEU A 279 -2.05 -4.98 -9.90
C LEU A 279 -3.41 -4.72 -10.58
N LEU A 280 -3.70 -3.46 -10.91
CA LEU A 280 -4.94 -3.12 -11.62
C LEU A 280 -4.93 -3.66 -13.04
N GLN A 281 -3.79 -3.60 -13.73
CA GLN A 281 -3.62 -4.17 -15.05
C GLN A 281 -3.78 -5.69 -15.03
N ALA A 282 -3.16 -6.36 -14.06
CA ALA A 282 -3.32 -7.80 -13.85
C ALA A 282 -4.80 -8.16 -13.61
N GLN A 283 -5.49 -7.43 -12.73
CA GLN A 283 -6.91 -7.62 -12.45
C GLN A 283 -7.77 -7.42 -13.71
N ALA A 284 -7.51 -6.37 -14.50
CA ALA A 284 -8.22 -6.11 -15.76
C ALA A 284 -8.00 -7.23 -16.79
N SER A 285 -6.84 -7.89 -16.75
CA SER A 285 -6.50 -9.07 -17.57
C SER A 285 -6.97 -10.40 -16.96
N GLY A 286 -7.72 -10.40 -15.86
CA GLY A 286 -8.22 -11.61 -15.19
C GLY A 286 -7.15 -12.41 -14.43
N LEU A 287 -6.00 -11.79 -14.15
CA LEU A 287 -4.92 -12.39 -13.39
C LEU A 287 -5.05 -12.10 -11.90
N ALA A 288 -4.73 -13.11 -11.11
CA ALA A 288 -4.53 -13.05 -9.68
C ALA A 288 -3.09 -12.64 -9.37
N VAL A 289 -2.88 -11.90 -8.28
CA VAL A 289 -1.54 -11.50 -7.81
C VAL A 289 -1.40 -11.73 -6.30
N SER A 290 -0.24 -12.23 -5.85
CA SER A 290 0.19 -12.16 -4.44
C SER A 290 1.63 -11.68 -4.32
N THR A 291 2.04 -11.32 -3.09
CA THR A 291 3.39 -10.84 -2.78
C THR A 291 4.17 -11.81 -1.89
N LEU A 292 5.48 -11.91 -2.13
CA LEU A 292 6.46 -12.69 -1.36
C LEU A 292 7.66 -11.80 -0.97
N ASN A 293 7.40 -10.74 -0.20
CA ASN A 293 8.35 -9.65 0.03
C ASN A 293 9.43 -9.92 1.10
N GLN A 294 9.49 -11.11 1.70
CA GLN A 294 10.43 -11.42 2.78
C GLN A 294 11.90 -11.10 2.41
N PRO A 295 12.39 -11.41 1.20
CA PRO A 295 13.72 -11.00 0.75
C PRO A 295 13.90 -9.48 0.70
N CYS A 296 12.85 -8.74 0.34
CA CYS A 296 12.88 -7.29 0.27
C CYS A 296 12.74 -6.62 1.65
N GLU A 297 12.26 -7.35 2.66
CA GLU A 297 12.04 -6.89 4.05
C GLU A 297 13.30 -7.03 4.89
N VAL A 298 14.12 -8.06 4.64
CA VAL A 298 15.40 -8.25 5.34
C VAL A 298 16.50 -7.42 4.62
N PRO A 299 17.12 -6.42 5.27
CA PRO A 299 18.05 -5.51 4.60
C PRO A 299 19.22 -6.22 3.90
N ASP A 300 19.82 -7.23 4.54
CA ASP A 300 20.93 -8.01 3.99
C ASP A 300 20.51 -8.83 2.76
N LEU A 301 19.38 -9.54 2.84
CA LEU A 301 18.84 -10.30 1.71
C LEU A 301 18.45 -9.41 0.54
N ARG A 302 17.93 -8.21 0.81
CA ARG A 302 17.57 -7.27 -0.24
C ARG A 302 18.79 -6.83 -1.05
N LEU A 303 19.94 -6.66 -0.41
CA LEU A 303 21.21 -6.33 -1.08
C LEU A 303 21.74 -7.53 -1.88
N ARG A 304 21.73 -8.73 -1.29
CA ARG A 304 22.15 -9.95 -2.00
C ARG A 304 21.24 -10.29 -3.19
N LEU A 305 19.94 -10.10 -3.05
CA LEU A 305 18.97 -10.28 -4.13
C LEU A 305 19.22 -9.28 -5.28
N HIS A 306 19.62 -8.05 -4.95
CA HIS A 306 19.99 -7.06 -5.96
C HIS A 306 21.21 -7.51 -6.79
N ASP A 307 22.20 -8.15 -6.16
CA ASP A 307 23.42 -8.60 -6.85
C ASP A 307 23.17 -9.82 -7.76
N GLU A 308 22.15 -10.63 -7.48
CA GLU A 308 21.85 -11.87 -8.20
C GLU A 308 20.89 -11.69 -9.39
N ILE A 309 20.10 -10.62 -9.40
CA ILE A 309 19.17 -10.35 -10.52
C ILE A 309 19.88 -9.52 -11.58
N ASP A 310 19.75 -9.91 -12.85
CA ASP A 310 20.39 -9.28 -14.01
C ASP A 310 19.78 -7.89 -14.35
N HIS A 311 19.94 -6.96 -13.42
CA HIS A 311 19.65 -5.54 -13.58
C HIS A 311 20.64 -4.75 -12.72
N SER A 312 21.81 -4.46 -13.31
CA SER A 312 23.05 -3.95 -12.71
C SER A 312 23.00 -2.60 -11.96
N SER A 313 21.81 -2.08 -11.63
CA SER A 313 21.61 -0.85 -10.85
C SER A 313 20.27 -0.80 -10.07
N ALA A 314 19.56 -1.93 -9.97
CA ALA A 314 18.14 -1.94 -9.71
C ALA A 314 17.74 -2.45 -8.31
N ARG A 315 17.09 -1.63 -7.48
CA ARG A 315 16.70 -1.97 -6.11
C ARG A 315 15.36 -2.72 -6.09
N PRO A 316 15.31 -3.99 -5.67
CA PRO A 316 14.06 -4.73 -5.58
C PRO A 316 13.17 -4.16 -4.45
N HIS A 317 11.88 -4.06 -4.75
CA HIS A 317 10.84 -3.52 -3.88
C HIS A 317 9.74 -4.52 -3.56
N TYR A 318 9.25 -5.22 -4.57
CA TYR A 318 8.21 -6.24 -4.45
C TYR A 318 8.60 -7.49 -5.22
N ILE A 319 8.26 -8.66 -4.66
CA ILE A 319 8.28 -9.93 -5.39
C ILE A 319 6.83 -10.38 -5.54
N LEU A 320 6.41 -10.64 -6.77
CA LEU A 320 5.05 -10.93 -7.18
C LEU A 320 4.93 -12.35 -7.73
N ARG A 321 3.85 -13.02 -7.34
CA ARG A 321 3.31 -14.21 -8.00
C ARG A 321 2.14 -13.77 -8.86
N ILE A 322 2.15 -14.10 -10.14
CA ILE A 322 1.15 -13.67 -11.12
C ILE A 322 0.65 -14.89 -11.91
N GLY A 323 -0.65 -14.94 -12.20
CA GLY A 323 -1.26 -16.04 -12.95
C GLY A 323 -2.75 -16.17 -12.70
N TYR A 324 -3.35 -17.29 -13.10
CA TYR A 324 -4.78 -17.55 -12.89
C TYR A 324 -5.02 -18.28 -11.57
N ALA A 325 -6.06 -17.91 -10.83
CA ALA A 325 -6.47 -18.59 -9.60
C ALA A 325 -7.99 -18.46 -9.42
N ASP A 326 -8.55 -19.26 -8.51
CA ASP A 326 -9.96 -19.09 -8.15
C ASP A 326 -10.17 -17.79 -7.37
N PRO A 327 -11.30 -17.11 -7.57
CA PRO A 327 -11.54 -15.80 -6.99
C PRO A 327 -11.65 -15.87 -5.47
N VAL A 328 -11.16 -14.85 -4.78
CA VAL A 328 -11.34 -14.70 -3.34
C VAL A 328 -12.74 -14.14 -3.09
N ILE A 329 -13.47 -14.74 -2.14
CA ILE A 329 -14.88 -14.43 -1.89
C ILE A 329 -15.05 -13.08 -1.18
N ASN A 330 -14.10 -12.67 -0.34
CA ASN A 330 -14.20 -11.46 0.48
C ASN A 330 -12.97 -10.56 0.32
N HIS A 331 -13.21 -9.25 0.29
CA HIS A 331 -12.13 -8.27 0.39
C HIS A 331 -11.56 -8.18 1.80
N THR A 332 -10.33 -7.67 1.90
CA THR A 332 -9.73 -7.28 3.18
C THR A 332 -10.42 -6.03 3.72
N PRO A 333 -10.54 -5.87 5.04
CA PRO A 333 -11.22 -4.71 5.61
C PRO A 333 -10.49 -3.42 5.28
N ARG A 334 -11.22 -2.30 5.32
CA ARG A 334 -10.66 -0.95 5.26
C ARG A 334 -11.23 -0.11 6.38
N ARG A 335 -10.41 0.80 6.90
CA ARG A 335 -10.88 1.84 7.82
C ARG A 335 -11.74 2.83 7.02
N PRO A 336 -12.74 3.44 7.65
CA PRO A 336 -13.62 4.39 6.97
C PRO A 336 -12.84 5.68 6.63
N LEU A 337 -13.24 6.39 5.57
CA LEU A 337 -12.48 7.52 5.01
C LEU A 337 -12.18 8.61 6.05
N GLU A 338 -13.11 8.85 6.96
CA GLU A 338 -13.02 9.84 8.05
C GLU A 338 -11.85 9.57 8.99
N SER A 339 -11.30 8.35 8.98
CA SER A 339 -10.09 7.98 9.71
C SER A 339 -8.81 8.57 9.15
N PHE A 340 -8.84 9.07 7.92
CA PHE A 340 -7.67 9.46 7.14
C PHE A 340 -7.69 10.90 6.66
N ILE A 341 -8.79 11.65 6.85
CA ILE A 341 -8.99 12.96 6.23
C ILE A 341 -9.16 14.07 7.27
N GLU A 342 -8.57 15.22 6.98
CA GLU A 342 -8.89 16.51 7.58
C GLU A 342 -9.17 17.54 6.48
N ARG A 343 -10.19 18.39 6.69
CA ARG A 343 -10.48 19.52 5.82
C ARG A 343 -9.99 20.80 6.49
N SER A 344 -9.28 21.66 5.75
CA SER A 344 -9.08 23.04 6.20
C SER A 344 -10.36 23.83 5.93
N ASP A 345 -11.03 24.23 6.99
CA ASP A 345 -12.11 25.22 6.88
C ASP A 345 -11.49 26.60 6.60
N MET A 346 -11.34 26.94 5.31
CA MET A 346 -10.89 28.28 4.88
C MET A 346 -11.83 29.43 5.31
N THR A 347 -12.92 29.15 6.02
CA THR A 347 -13.77 30.19 6.65
C THR A 347 -13.17 30.76 7.95
N ALA A 348 -12.14 30.15 8.54
CA ALA A 348 -11.60 30.60 9.83
C ALA A 348 -10.36 31.52 9.76
N GLN A 349 -9.70 31.67 8.61
CA GLN A 349 -8.37 32.33 8.52
C GLN A 349 -8.32 33.71 7.85
N TYR A 350 -9.46 34.30 7.46
CA TYR A 350 -9.52 35.69 6.96
C TYR A 350 -10.32 36.67 7.82
N ALA A 351 -10.58 36.35 9.09
CA ALA A 351 -10.99 37.36 10.07
C ALA A 351 -9.75 38.08 10.63
N ALA A 352 -9.21 39.04 9.88
CA ALA A 352 -8.27 40.04 10.42
C ALA A 352 -9.05 41.12 11.20
N PRO A 353 -8.42 41.83 12.15
CA PRO A 353 -8.81 41.79 13.55
C PRO A 353 -9.84 42.87 13.91
N ALA A 354 -10.79 42.51 14.78
CA ALA A 354 -11.48 43.53 15.57
C ALA A 354 -10.48 44.06 16.60
N ASN A 355 -10.07 45.29 16.36
CA ASN A 355 -9.25 46.11 17.23
C ASN A 355 -9.94 46.24 18.60
N ASP A 356 -9.42 45.59 19.65
CA ASP A 356 -9.84 45.89 21.01
C ASP A 356 -8.64 45.95 21.95
N GLN A 357 -8.12 47.18 22.07
CA GLN A 357 -7.32 47.57 23.22
C GLN A 357 -8.23 47.56 24.45
N ALA A 358 -8.08 46.54 25.29
CA ALA A 358 -8.07 46.60 26.76
C ALA A 358 -8.63 45.30 27.36
N LYS A 359 -7.76 44.52 27.99
CA LYS A 359 -7.80 44.28 29.44
C LYS A 359 -6.76 43.24 29.82
N THR A 360 -5.82 43.72 30.63
CA THR A 360 -4.95 42.93 31.49
C THR A 360 -5.75 41.92 32.30
N GLY A 361 -5.35 40.65 32.24
CA GLY A 361 -5.92 39.58 33.05
C GLY A 361 -5.10 38.32 32.92
N GLN A 362 -4.17 38.11 33.86
CA GLN A 362 -3.37 36.89 34.01
C GLN A 362 -4.25 35.63 33.92
N LYS A 363 -3.95 34.75 32.97
CA LYS A 363 -4.25 33.33 33.06
C LYS A 363 -2.97 32.54 32.83
N THR A 364 -2.43 32.05 33.93
CA THR A 364 -1.33 31.09 33.99
C THR A 364 -1.70 29.82 33.22
N SER A 365 -0.95 29.57 32.14
CA SER A 365 -1.00 28.35 31.33
C SER A 365 -0.46 27.15 32.10
N VAL A 366 -1.14 26.01 31.94
CA VAL A 366 -0.85 24.69 32.52
C VAL A 366 0.55 24.15 32.11
N TRP A 367 1.21 24.77 31.14
CA TRP A 367 2.57 24.46 30.71
C TRP A 367 3.67 24.95 31.67
N ALA A 368 3.38 25.87 32.59
CA ALA A 368 4.35 26.32 33.60
C ALA A 368 4.49 25.37 34.80
N LYS A 369 3.67 24.32 34.92
CA LYS A 369 3.75 23.31 35.99
C LYS A 369 4.55 22.04 35.62
N PHE A 370 4.99 21.90 34.36
CA PHE A 370 5.71 20.70 33.93
C PHE A 370 7.24 20.79 34.02
N GLN A 371 7.80 21.96 34.31
CA GLN A 371 9.26 22.18 34.36
C GLN A 371 9.89 22.10 35.76
N GLN A 372 9.13 21.79 36.81
CA GLN A 372 9.65 21.66 38.19
C GLN A 372 9.80 20.20 38.70
N LEU A 373 9.65 19.19 37.84
CA LEU A 373 9.72 17.78 38.24
C LEU A 373 10.96 17.02 37.74
N PHE A 374 11.97 17.71 37.18
CA PHE A 374 13.20 17.09 36.68
C PHE A 374 14.52 17.66 37.24
N LEU A 375 14.50 18.27 38.42
CA LEU A 375 15.71 18.56 39.20
C LEU A 375 15.46 18.32 40.69
N ALA A 376 15.33 17.05 41.07
CA ALA A 376 15.53 16.57 42.45
C ALA A 376 15.62 15.03 42.48
N LYS A 377 16.74 14.48 42.01
CA LYS A 377 17.53 13.43 42.68
C LYS A 377 18.76 13.07 41.87
#